data_AF-A0A7J9WYI0-F1
#
_entry.id   AF-A0A7J9WYI0-F1
#
_cell.length_a   1.000
_cell.length_b   1.000
_cell.length_c   1.000
_cell.angle_alpha   90.00
_cell.angle_beta   90.00
_cell.angle_gamma   90.00
#
_symmetry.space_group_name_H-M   'P 1'
#
loop_
_entity.id
_entity.type
_entity.pdbx_description
1 polymer ?
#
loop_
_entity_poly.entity_id
_entity_poly.type
_entity_poly.pdbx_seq_one_letter_code
_entity_poly.pdbx_strand_id
1 'polypeptide(L)' 'MTAARELRFAFTFDDYEAALRLFRDVFGLETIEELDHEGGRGVILRVPSATLELF' A
#
# COMPACT_ATOMS: atom_id res chain seq x y z
N MET A 1 -26.63 6.47 -12.65
CA MET A 1 -25.31 5.88 -13.01
C MET A 1 -24.51 5.77 -11.73
N THR A 2 -23.99 4.59 -11.41
CA THR A 2 -23.19 4.38 -10.20
C THR A 2 -21.72 4.61 -10.55
N ALA A 3 -21.11 5.67 -10.02
CA ALA A 3 -19.69 5.93 -10.20
C ALA A 3 -18.87 5.14 -9.16
N ALA A 4 -17.69 4.66 -9.56
CA ALA A 4 -16.73 4.09 -8.61
C ALA A 4 -16.35 5.15 -7.57
N ARG A 5 -16.32 4.75 -6.29
CA ARG A 5 -16.03 5.66 -5.17
C ARG A 5 -14.58 5.63 -4.71
N GLU A 6 -13.89 4.52 -4.99
CA GLU A 6 -12.54 4.26 -4.52
C GLU A 6 -11.72 3.53 -5.58
N LEU A 7 -10.42 3.80 -5.60
CA LEU A 7 -9.42 3.10 -6.40
C LEU A 7 -8.29 2.66 -5.47
N ARG A 8 -7.92 1.39 -5.56
CA ARG A 8 -6.89 0.77 -4.73
C ARG A 8 -5.98 -0.05 -5.65
N PHE A 9 -4.68 0.17 -5.54
CA PHE A 9 -3.68 -0.67 -6.21
C PHE A 9 -3.13 -1.65 -5.18
N ALA A 10 -3.16 -2.94 -5.47
CA ALA A 10 -2.56 -3.98 -4.63
C ALA A 10 -1.41 -4.62 -5.39
N PHE A 11 -0.20 -4.48 -4.88
CA PHE A 11 1.00 -5.05 -5.46
C PHE A 11 1.61 -6.07 -4.50
N THR A 12 1.99 -7.21 -5.05
CA THR A 12 2.76 -8.23 -4.34
C THR A 12 4.20 -8.16 -4.82
N PHE A 13 5.13 -8.11 -3.87
CA PHE A 13 6.56 -8.10 -4.13
C PHE A 13 7.22 -9.29 -3.48
N ASP A 14 8.20 -9.89 -4.16
CA ASP A 14 9.02 -10.95 -3.57
C ASP A 14 9.82 -10.42 -2.35
N ASP A 15 10.22 -9.15 -2.40
CA ASP A 15 10.90 -8.44 -1.31
C ASP A 15 10.04 -7.25 -0.83
N TYR A 16 9.13 -7.55 0.10
CA TYR A 16 8.28 -6.57 0.73
C TYR A 16 9.06 -5.44 1.43
N GLU A 17 10.20 -5.73 2.08
CA GLU A 17 10.96 -4.69 2.81
C GLU A 17 11.57 -3.68 1.84
N ALA A 18 12.09 -4.16 0.70
CA ALA A 18 12.61 -3.29 -0.35
C ALA A 18 11.50 -2.40 -0.93
N ALA A 19 10.30 -2.95 -1.16
CA ALA A 19 9.15 -2.19 -1.63
C ALA A 19 8.70 -1.15 -0.59
N LEU A 20 8.56 -1.55 0.68
CA LEU A 20 8.20 -0.67 1.78
C LEU A 20 9.19 0.49 1.90
N ARG A 21 10.50 0.21 1.89
CA ARG A 21 11.53 1.24 1.92
C ARG A 21 11.42 2.21 0.75
N LEU A 22 11.17 1.71 -0.46
CA LEU A 22 11.03 2.57 -1.63
C LEU A 22 9.81 3.49 -1.52
N PHE A 23 8.63 2.92 -1.27
CA PHE A 23 7.38 3.69 -1.32
C PHE A 23 7.15 4.52 -0.05
N ARG A 24 7.40 3.98 1.14
CA ARG A 24 7.23 4.71 2.40
C ARG A 24 8.39 5.67 2.66
N ASP A 25 9.63 5.19 2.56
CA ASP A 25 10.78 5.96 3.06
C ASP A 25 11.42 6.85 1.99
N VAL A 26 11.57 6.36 0.75
CA VAL A 26 12.20 7.12 -0.33
C VAL A 26 11.20 8.08 -1.00
N PHE A 27 10.00 7.59 -1.34
CA PHE A 27 8.95 8.45 -1.90
C PHE A 27 8.16 9.22 -0.85
N GLY A 28 8.31 8.87 0.44
CA GLY A 28 7.67 9.60 1.53
C GLY A 28 6.15 9.42 1.56
N LEU A 29 5.61 8.31 1.05
CA LEU A 29 4.18 8.07 1.09
C LEU A 29 3.71 7.84 2.53
N GLU A 30 2.60 8.48 2.89
CA GLU A 30 2.01 8.36 4.23
C GLU A 30 1.44 6.96 4.43
N THR A 31 1.85 6.29 5.51
CA THR A 31 1.21 5.06 5.97
C THR A 31 -0.16 5.39 6.55
N ILE A 32 -1.20 4.80 5.97
CA ILE A 32 -2.57 4.85 6.48
C ILE A 32 -2.79 3.74 7.51
N GLU A 33 -2.33 2.53 7.20
CA GLU A 33 -2.56 1.34 8.01
C GLU A 33 -1.46 0.30 7.76
N GLU A 34 -1.03 -0.38 8.83
CA GLU A 34 -0.20 -1.59 8.75
C GLU A 34 -1.09 -2.81 8.94
N LEU A 35 -0.97 -3.77 8.02
CA LEU A 35 -1.71 -5.02 8.04
C LEU A 35 -0.76 -6.11 8.56
N ASP A 36 -0.90 -6.47 9.83
CA ASP A 36 -0.15 -7.59 10.42
C ASP A 36 -1.14 -8.68 10.84
N HIS A 37 -1.04 -9.86 10.22
CA HIS A 37 -1.86 -11.02 10.56
C HIS A 37 -1.05 -12.30 10.44
N GLU A 38 -1.47 -13.34 11.18
CA GLU A 38 -0.80 -14.66 11.11
C GLU A 38 -0.78 -15.16 9.66
N GLY A 39 0.41 -15.15 9.03
CA GLY A 39 0.65 -15.62 7.67
C GLY A 39 0.89 -14.54 6.60
N GLY A 40 0.87 -13.24 6.94
CA GLY A 40 1.18 -12.19 5.98
C GLY A 40 1.35 -10.81 6.61
N ARG A 41 2.11 -9.96 5.91
CA ARG A 41 2.31 -8.56 6.26
C ARG A 41 1.94 -7.68 5.08
N GLY A 42 1.44 -6.49 5.35
CA GLY A 42 1.16 -5.51 4.33
C GLY A 42 1.11 -4.09 4.87
N VAL A 43 1.10 -3.12 3.96
CA VAL A 43 0.91 -1.71 4.32
C VAL A 43 -0.02 -1.05 3.32
N ILE A 44 -0.89 -0.16 3.81
CA ILE A 44 -1.71 0.72 2.98
C ILE A 44 -1.10 2.12 3.02
N LEU A 45 -0.74 2.63 1.85
CA LEU A 45 -0.11 3.93 1.65
C LEU A 45 -1.06 4.90 0.95
N ARG A 46 -1.00 6.18 1.33
CA ARG A 46 -1.74 7.25 0.66
C ARG A 46 -1.08 7.64 -0.65
N VAL A 47 -1.86 7.73 -1.71
CA VAL A 47 -1.51 8.44 -2.95
C VAL A 47 -2.61 9.47 -3.27
N PRO A 48 -2.37 10.50 -4.12
CA PRO A 48 -3.26 11.67 -4.20
C PRO A 48 -4.75 11.38 -4.52
N SER A 49 -5.05 10.27 -5.19
CA SER A 49 -6.43 9.95 -5.60
C SER A 49 -6.78 8.46 -5.45
N ALA A 50 -5.98 7.72 -4.67
CA ALA A 50 -6.15 6.27 -4.47
C ALA A 50 -5.40 5.83 -3.20
N THR A 51 -5.43 4.53 -2.92
CA THR A 51 -4.48 3.90 -1.99
C THR A 51 -3.58 2.92 -2.73
N LEU A 52 -2.40 2.68 -2.16
CA LEU A 52 -1.46 1.65 -2.61
C LEU A 52 -1.26 0.66 -1.47
N GLU A 53 -1.53 -0.60 -1.73
CA GLU A 53 -1.33 -1.73 -0.83
C GLU A 53 -0.11 -2.51 -1.28
N LEU A 54 0.83 -2.74 -0.36
CA LEU A 54 2.01 -3.56 -0.59
C LEU A 54 1.88 -4.84 0.22
N PHE A 55 2.18 -5.97 -0.42
CA PHE A 55 2.22 -7.32 0.16
C PHE A 55 3.53 -8.00 -0.17
#